data_AF-W4VJI8-F1
#
_entry.id   AF-W4VJI8-F1
#
_cell.length_a   1.000
_cell.length_b   1.000
_cell.length_c   1.000
_cell.angle_alpha   90.00
_cell.angle_beta   90.00
_cell.angle_gamma   90.00
#
_symmetry.space_group_name_H-M   'P 1'
#
loop_
_entity.id
_entity.type
_entity.pdbx_description
1 polymer ?
#
loop_
_entity_poly.entity_id
_entity_poly.type
_entity_poly.pdbx_seq_one_letter_code
_entity_poly.pdbx_strand_id
1 'polypeptide(L)'
;MATKHEKILSYIEALQVGVKISVRQIAKELNVSEGTAYRAIKEAENQGLVSTIERVGTIRIERKQKENFENLTFAEIVSIVDGQVLGGRDGLYKTLNKFVIGAMKLDAMMRYTEKDSLLIVGNRTEAHQLALKEGAAVLITGGFDTDDITKKLADEKQLPIISTSYDTFTVAAMINRAIYDQLIKKEIILVEDIYTKLRIHII
;
A
#
# COMPACT_ATOMS: atom_id res chain seq x y z
N MET A 1 28.23 -5.35 -19.77
CA MET A 1 27.59 -4.92 -21.03
C MET A 1 26.09 -5.09 -20.86
N ALA A 2 25.29 -4.05 -21.06
CA ALA A 2 23.83 -4.16 -20.98
C ALA A 2 23.29 -5.06 -22.09
N THR A 3 22.43 -6.01 -21.73
CA THR A 3 21.76 -6.92 -22.66
C THR A 3 20.84 -6.15 -23.61
N LYS A 4 20.48 -6.75 -24.75
CA LYS A 4 19.51 -6.14 -25.68
C LYS A 4 18.17 -5.83 -24.98
N HIS A 5 17.79 -6.62 -23.98
CA HIS A 5 16.58 -6.46 -23.20
C HIS A 5 16.63 -5.24 -22.27
N GLU A 6 17.72 -5.09 -21.50
CA GLU A 6 17.94 -3.93 -20.63
C GLU A 6 17.96 -2.61 -21.40
N LYS A 7 18.56 -2.61 -22.61
CA LYS A 7 18.55 -1.43 -23.49
C LYS A 7 17.15 -0.99 -23.89
N ILE A 8 16.23 -1.94 -24.10
CA ILE A 8 14.83 -1.64 -24.43
C ILE A 8 14.11 -1.04 -23.22
N LEU A 9 14.35 -1.56 -22.01
CA LEU A 9 13.76 -1.02 -20.79
C LEU A 9 14.21 0.42 -20.54
N SER A 10 15.52 0.70 -20.65
CA SER A 10 16.04 2.06 -20.53
C SER A 10 15.50 3.01 -21.62
N TYR A 11 15.31 2.50 -22.84
CA TYR A 11 14.68 3.28 -23.90
C TYR A 11 13.23 3.63 -23.57
N ILE A 12 12.42 2.67 -23.12
CA ILE A 12 11.03 2.89 -22.70
C ILE A 12 10.96 3.88 -21.54
N GLU A 13 11.86 3.76 -20.55
CA GLU A 13 11.90 4.63 -19.38
C GLU A 13 12.16 6.09 -19.77
N ALA A 14 13.01 6.32 -20.79
CA ALA A 14 13.34 7.64 -21.32
C ALA A 14 12.24 8.29 -22.19
N LEU A 15 11.22 7.54 -22.62
CA LEU A 15 10.10 8.10 -23.38
C LEU A 15 9.22 9.00 -22.50
N GLN A 16 8.68 10.07 -23.11
CA GLN A 16 7.71 10.94 -22.46
C GLN A 16 6.42 10.16 -22.13
N VAL A 17 5.85 10.47 -20.96
CA VAL A 17 4.54 9.93 -20.55
C VAL A 17 3.47 10.27 -21.60
N GLY A 18 2.62 9.30 -21.93
CA GLY A 18 1.57 9.40 -22.94
C GLY A 18 1.97 8.89 -24.33
N VAL A 19 3.27 8.66 -24.59
CA VAL A 19 3.74 8.14 -25.89
C VAL A 19 3.23 6.71 -26.13
N LYS A 20 2.67 6.45 -27.32
CA LYS A 20 2.27 5.11 -27.75
C LYS A 20 3.50 4.26 -28.04
N ILE A 21 3.48 3.03 -27.55
CA ILE A 21 4.57 2.07 -27.72
C ILE A 21 4.06 0.92 -28.58
N SER A 22 4.80 0.59 -29.62
CA SER A 22 4.52 -0.58 -30.47
C SER A 22 5.73 -1.50 -30.55
N VAL A 23 5.45 -2.81 -30.61
CA VAL A 23 6.47 -3.86 -30.77
C VAL A 23 7.34 -3.59 -32.01
N ARG A 24 6.69 -3.27 -33.14
CA ARG A 24 7.37 -3.01 -34.42
C ARG A 24 8.29 -1.81 -34.38
N GLN A 25 7.83 -0.71 -33.77
CA GLN A 25 8.62 0.51 -33.67
C GLN A 25 9.87 0.29 -32.83
N ILE A 26 9.73 -0.32 -31.64
CA ILE A 26 10.85 -0.64 -30.76
C ILE A 26 11.83 -1.61 -31.43
N ALA A 27 11.32 -2.65 -32.11
CA ALA A 27 12.15 -3.61 -32.83
C ALA A 27 13.01 -2.92 -33.91
N LYS A 28 12.41 -1.97 -34.65
CA LYS A 28 13.09 -1.20 -35.69
C LYS A 28 14.12 -0.21 -35.13
N GLU A 29 13.74 0.59 -34.13
CA GLU A 29 14.59 1.63 -33.55
C GLU A 29 15.83 1.06 -32.86
N LEU A 30 15.67 -0.07 -32.16
CA LEU A 30 16.75 -0.70 -31.39
C LEU A 30 17.43 -1.86 -32.14
N ASN A 31 17.03 -2.13 -33.39
CA ASN A 31 17.54 -3.21 -34.23
C ASN A 31 17.53 -4.57 -33.51
N VAL A 32 16.37 -4.94 -32.98
CA VAL A 32 16.11 -6.20 -32.26
C VAL A 32 14.95 -6.96 -32.90
N SER A 33 14.78 -8.25 -32.57
CA SER A 33 13.62 -8.99 -33.04
C SER A 33 12.33 -8.52 -32.36
N GLU A 34 11.19 -8.66 -33.05
CA GLU A 34 9.88 -8.36 -32.47
C GLU A 34 9.61 -9.18 -31.20
N GLY A 35 10.08 -10.43 -31.13
CA GLY A 35 9.95 -11.28 -29.94
C GLY A 35 10.73 -10.73 -28.73
N THR A 36 11.94 -10.18 -28.95
CA THR A 36 12.70 -9.52 -27.88
C THR A 36 12.03 -8.22 -27.44
N ALA A 37 11.53 -7.41 -28.39
CA ALA A 37 10.79 -6.19 -28.10
C ALA A 37 9.49 -6.46 -27.32
N TYR A 38 8.72 -7.48 -27.72
CA TYR A 38 7.49 -7.88 -27.04
C TYR A 38 7.75 -8.30 -25.59
N ARG A 39 8.76 -9.13 -25.35
CA ARG A 39 9.15 -9.55 -23.99
C ARG A 39 9.56 -8.35 -23.13
N ALA A 40 10.31 -7.42 -23.67
CA ALA A 40 10.72 -6.22 -22.95
C ALA A 40 9.54 -5.28 -22.64
N ILE A 41 8.59 -5.12 -23.57
CA ILE A 41 7.36 -4.35 -23.32
C ILE A 41 6.52 -5.01 -22.22
N LYS A 42 6.38 -6.34 -22.23
CA LYS A 42 5.67 -7.06 -21.16
C LYS A 42 6.34 -6.92 -19.80
N GLU A 43 7.68 -6.90 -19.78
CA GLU A 43 8.39 -6.62 -18.54
C GLU A 43 8.25 -5.17 -18.10
N ALA A 44 8.29 -4.21 -19.02
CA ALA A 44 8.01 -2.81 -18.75
C ALA A 44 6.59 -2.61 -18.19
N GLU A 45 5.60 -3.38 -18.67
CA GLU A 45 4.23 -3.38 -18.16
C GLU A 45 4.20 -3.91 -16.72
N ASN A 46 4.89 -5.02 -16.44
CA ASN A 46 5.02 -5.55 -15.07
C ASN A 46 5.75 -4.59 -14.11
N GLN A 47 6.68 -3.78 -14.63
CA GLN A 47 7.40 -2.75 -13.86
C GLN A 47 6.60 -1.45 -13.72
N GLY A 48 5.40 -1.36 -14.31
CA GLY A 48 4.55 -0.17 -14.25
C GLY A 48 5.09 1.01 -15.07
N LEU A 49 5.96 0.76 -16.05
CA LEU A 49 6.46 1.78 -16.96
C LEU A 49 5.44 2.06 -18.09
N VAL A 50 4.65 1.07 -18.48
CA VAL A 50 3.68 1.15 -19.58
C VAL A 50 2.36 0.47 -19.19
N SER A 51 1.27 0.84 -19.86
CA SER A 51 -0.05 0.19 -19.70
C SER A 51 -0.68 -0.09 -21.05
N THR A 52 -1.23 -1.30 -21.22
CA THR A 52 -2.02 -1.65 -22.41
C THR A 52 -3.49 -1.32 -22.19
N ILE A 53 -4.01 -0.40 -23.01
CA ILE A 53 -5.41 0.03 -22.95
C ILE A 53 -6.16 -0.50 -24.16
N GLU A 54 -7.35 -1.07 -23.93
CA GLU A 54 -8.19 -1.60 -24.98
C GLU A 54 -8.49 -0.54 -26.04
N ARG A 55 -8.36 -0.89 -27.33
CA ARG A 55 -8.57 0.00 -28.49
C ARG A 55 -7.60 1.18 -28.65
N VAL A 56 -6.69 1.41 -27.70
CA VAL A 56 -5.67 2.49 -27.76
C VAL A 56 -4.27 1.94 -28.03
N GLY A 57 -3.96 0.77 -27.47
CA GLY A 57 -2.64 0.14 -27.51
C GLY A 57 -1.86 0.35 -26.21
N THR A 58 -0.57 0.00 -26.23
CA THR A 58 0.32 0.21 -25.09
C THR A 58 0.82 1.65 -25.06
N ILE A 59 0.74 2.31 -23.91
CA ILE A 59 1.21 3.68 -23.71
C ILE A 59 2.22 3.76 -22.57
N ARG A 60 3.19 4.68 -22.69
CA ARG A 60 4.06 5.07 -21.58
C ARG A 60 3.20 5.75 -20.52
N ILE A 61 3.18 5.22 -19.32
CA ILE A 61 2.52 5.84 -18.17
C ILE A 61 3.57 6.43 -17.26
N GLU A 62 3.26 7.40 -16.42
CA GLU A 62 4.18 7.77 -15.35
C GLU A 62 4.41 6.54 -14.48
N ARG A 63 5.67 6.26 -14.13
CA ARG A 63 5.96 5.17 -13.21
C ARG A 63 5.34 5.61 -11.90
N LYS A 64 4.13 5.12 -11.61
CA LYS A 64 3.61 5.16 -10.26
C LYS A 64 4.68 4.45 -9.46
N GLN A 65 5.50 5.21 -8.73
CA GLN A 65 6.12 4.63 -7.56
C GLN A 65 4.95 3.94 -6.88
N LYS A 66 5.07 2.64 -6.57
CA LYS A 66 4.23 2.09 -5.50
C LYS A 66 4.39 3.13 -4.43
N GLU A 67 3.34 3.93 -4.22
CA GLU A 67 3.43 5.03 -3.29
C GLU A 67 4.00 4.38 -2.05
N ASN A 68 5.16 4.84 -1.60
CA ASN A 68 5.55 4.57 -0.23
C ASN A 68 4.49 5.36 0.54
N PHE A 69 3.32 4.73 0.70
CA PHE A 69 2.24 5.20 1.52
C PHE A 69 2.93 5.49 2.84
N GLU A 70 2.78 6.72 3.35
CA GLU A 70 3.09 6.90 4.76
C GLU A 70 2.02 6.11 5.49
N ASN A 71 2.40 4.88 5.80
CA ASN A 71 1.57 3.90 6.44
C ASN A 71 1.08 4.49 7.77
N LEU A 72 -0.25 4.46 7.99
CA LEU A 72 -0.84 4.85 9.27
C LEU A 72 -0.09 4.17 10.42
N THR A 73 0.29 4.92 11.42
CA THR A 73 0.81 4.37 12.67
C THR A 73 -0.32 3.72 13.46
N PHE A 74 0.01 2.76 14.33
CA PHE A 74 -1.01 2.20 15.22
C PHE A 74 -1.61 3.26 16.16
N ALA A 75 -0.86 4.31 16.51
CA ALA A 75 -1.38 5.47 17.23
C ALA A 75 -2.51 6.18 16.46
N GLU A 76 -2.33 6.40 15.16
CA GLU A 76 -3.38 6.98 14.31
C GLU A 76 -4.59 6.04 14.20
N ILE A 77 -4.36 4.73 14.09
CA ILE A 77 -5.45 3.74 14.09
C ILE A 77 -6.27 3.83 15.38
N VAL A 78 -5.63 3.92 16.55
CA VAL A 78 -6.32 4.13 17.83
C VAL A 78 -7.22 5.37 17.76
N SER A 79 -6.72 6.49 17.23
CA SER A 79 -7.53 7.71 17.08
C SER A 79 -8.66 7.57 16.07
N ILE A 80 -8.46 6.83 14.97
CA ILE A 80 -9.47 6.66 13.91
C ILE A 80 -10.66 5.85 14.42
N VAL A 81 -10.40 4.84 15.24
CA VAL A 81 -11.43 3.87 15.67
C VAL A 81 -11.96 4.18 17.07
N ASP A 82 -11.67 5.36 17.62
CA ASP A 82 -11.93 5.74 19.02
C ASP A 82 -11.53 4.64 20.00
N GLY A 83 -10.35 4.06 19.76
CA GLY A 83 -9.87 2.85 20.42
C GLY A 83 -9.25 3.09 21.79
N GLN A 84 -9.28 2.06 22.62
CA GLN A 84 -8.54 1.97 23.87
C GLN A 84 -7.39 0.97 23.72
N VAL A 85 -6.19 1.37 24.14
CA VAL A 85 -5.03 0.47 24.14
C VAL A 85 -5.04 -0.38 25.41
N LEU A 86 -5.15 -1.69 25.23
CA LEU A 86 -5.20 -2.70 26.30
C LEU A 86 -3.80 -3.20 26.71
N GLY A 87 -2.85 -3.18 25.78
CA GLY A 87 -1.45 -3.59 25.98
C GLY A 87 -0.60 -3.22 24.77
N GLY A 88 0.73 -3.34 24.89
CA GLY A 88 1.68 -3.08 23.81
C GLY A 88 1.81 -1.60 23.43
N ARG A 89 1.65 -0.68 24.39
CA ARG A 89 1.69 0.78 24.16
C ARG A 89 2.97 1.25 23.48
N ASP A 90 4.10 0.64 23.82
CA ASP A 90 5.39 0.96 23.21
C ASP A 90 5.44 0.61 21.71
N GLY A 91 4.48 -0.15 21.19
CA GLY A 91 4.36 -0.45 19.77
C GLY A 91 3.60 0.58 18.94
N LEU A 92 3.00 1.61 19.56
CA LEU A 92 2.07 2.52 18.88
C LEU A 92 2.70 3.37 17.76
N TYR A 93 4.00 3.64 17.85
CA TYR A 93 4.74 4.41 16.83
C TYR A 93 5.01 3.60 15.55
N LYS A 94 4.82 2.27 15.58
CA LYS A 94 5.05 1.40 14.42
C LYS A 94 3.97 1.64 13.37
N THR A 95 4.36 1.47 12.11
CA THR A 95 3.51 1.67 10.94
C THR A 95 2.74 0.41 10.57
N LEU A 96 1.52 0.61 10.09
CA LEU A 96 0.62 -0.44 9.60
C LEU A 96 0.88 -0.72 8.12
N ASN A 97 1.37 -1.91 7.79
CA ASN A 97 1.58 -2.28 6.38
C ASN A 97 0.30 -2.80 5.72
N LYS A 98 -0.50 -3.56 6.44
CA LYS A 98 -1.80 -4.09 5.97
C LYS A 98 -2.69 -4.44 7.15
N PHE A 99 -4.00 -4.47 6.93
CA PHE A 99 -4.94 -5.04 7.90
C PHE A 99 -5.71 -6.24 7.32
N VAL A 100 -6.10 -7.16 8.20
CA VAL A 100 -6.79 -8.42 7.87
C VAL A 100 -8.01 -8.56 8.77
N ILE A 101 -9.14 -8.99 8.22
CA ILE A 101 -10.37 -9.25 8.99
C ILE A 101 -10.47 -10.75 9.32
N GLY A 102 -10.39 -11.06 10.61
CA GLY A 102 -10.47 -12.42 11.18
C GLY A 102 -11.89 -12.96 11.30
N ALA A 103 -12.59 -13.14 10.17
CA ALA A 103 -13.95 -13.72 10.15
C ALA A 103 -13.97 -15.26 10.09
N MET A 104 -12.87 -15.88 9.64
CA MET A 104 -12.76 -17.33 9.41
C MET A 104 -12.45 -18.11 10.70
N LYS A 105 -12.33 -19.43 10.60
CA LYS A 105 -11.70 -20.25 11.67
C LYS A 105 -10.23 -19.87 11.85
N LEU A 106 -9.70 -20.12 13.04
CA LEU A 106 -8.35 -19.70 13.46
C LEU A 106 -7.26 -20.14 12.48
N ASP A 107 -7.26 -21.41 12.10
CA ASP A 107 -6.32 -22.02 11.16
C ASP A 107 -6.31 -21.34 9.78
N ALA A 108 -7.49 -20.94 9.29
CA ALA A 108 -7.63 -20.29 7.99
C ALA A 108 -7.21 -18.81 8.04
N MET A 109 -7.61 -18.07 9.08
CA MET A 109 -7.28 -16.65 9.20
C MET A 109 -5.77 -16.40 9.39
N MET A 110 -5.07 -17.29 10.09
CA MET A 110 -3.64 -17.13 10.32
C MET A 110 -2.80 -17.17 9.04
N ARG A 111 -3.30 -17.79 7.96
CA ARG A 111 -2.62 -17.81 6.65
C ARG A 111 -2.44 -16.43 6.03
N TYR A 112 -3.22 -15.45 6.49
CA TYR A 112 -3.19 -14.08 6.00
C TYR A 112 -2.51 -13.12 6.99
N THR A 113 -2.30 -13.56 8.24
CA THR A 113 -1.72 -12.75 9.31
C THR A 113 -0.20 -12.83 9.19
N GLU A 114 0.47 -11.68 9.15
CA GLU A 114 1.93 -11.61 9.03
C GLU A 114 2.49 -10.47 9.86
N LYS A 115 3.81 -10.39 9.95
CA LYS A 115 4.50 -9.33 10.67
C LYS A 115 4.11 -7.93 10.17
N ASP A 116 4.02 -6.97 11.09
CA ASP A 116 3.72 -5.55 10.82
C ASP A 116 2.32 -5.35 10.20
N SER A 117 1.42 -6.31 10.42
CA SER A 117 -0.01 -6.23 10.07
C SER A 117 -0.91 -5.97 11.27
N LEU A 118 -2.16 -5.57 11.02
CA LEU A 118 -3.22 -5.46 12.02
C LEU A 118 -4.28 -6.54 11.78
N LEU A 119 -4.51 -7.39 12.77
CA LEU A 119 -5.63 -8.32 12.76
C LEU A 119 -6.85 -7.68 13.43
N ILE A 120 -7.94 -7.51 12.66
CA ILE A 120 -9.25 -7.10 13.16
C ILE A 120 -10.06 -8.35 13.49
N VAL A 121 -10.44 -8.54 14.75
CA VAL A 121 -11.13 -9.77 15.21
C VAL A 121 -12.09 -9.45 16.36
N GLY A 122 -13.11 -10.28 16.56
CA GLY A 122 -14.00 -10.19 17.73
C GLY A 122 -13.36 -10.78 18.99
N ASN A 123 -14.18 -11.22 19.96
CA ASN A 123 -13.74 -11.81 21.23
C ASN A 123 -13.18 -13.24 21.09
N ARG A 124 -11.99 -13.40 20.49
CA ARG A 124 -11.31 -14.70 20.34
C ARG A 124 -9.89 -14.64 20.87
N THR A 125 -9.72 -14.84 22.17
CA THR A 125 -8.44 -14.66 22.86
C THR A 125 -7.29 -15.49 22.27
N GLU A 126 -7.54 -16.72 21.84
CA GLU A 126 -6.55 -17.54 21.15
C GLU A 126 -6.04 -16.88 19.85
N ALA A 127 -6.93 -16.23 19.09
CA ALA A 127 -6.55 -15.49 17.89
C ALA A 127 -5.70 -14.27 18.22
N HIS A 128 -6.00 -13.57 19.33
CA HIS A 128 -5.20 -12.43 19.77
C HIS A 128 -3.77 -12.84 20.07
N GLN A 129 -3.59 -13.91 20.86
CA GLN A 129 -2.27 -14.42 21.21
C GLN A 129 -1.48 -14.89 19.98
N LEU A 130 -2.14 -15.59 19.07
CA LEU A 130 -1.50 -16.15 17.90
C LEU A 130 -1.09 -15.04 16.91
N ALA A 131 -1.91 -14.02 16.73
CA ALA A 131 -1.56 -12.84 15.93
C ALA A 131 -0.32 -12.12 16.47
N LEU A 132 -0.25 -11.88 17.78
CA LEU A 132 0.92 -11.29 18.41
C LEU A 132 2.17 -12.17 18.20
N LYS A 133 2.04 -13.50 18.31
CA LYS A 133 3.16 -14.43 18.05
C LYS A 133 3.70 -14.27 16.63
N GLU A 134 2.83 -14.13 15.63
CA GLU A 134 3.19 -13.88 14.22
C GLU A 134 3.66 -12.45 13.91
N GLY A 135 3.69 -11.57 14.92
CA GLY A 135 4.18 -10.21 14.75
C GLY A 135 3.11 -9.21 14.28
N ALA A 136 1.83 -9.56 14.39
CA ALA A 136 0.72 -8.69 14.06
C ALA A 136 0.14 -8.03 15.32
N ALA A 137 -0.21 -6.75 15.21
CA ALA A 137 -1.03 -6.05 16.18
C ALA A 137 -2.48 -6.56 16.13
N VAL A 138 -3.25 -6.32 17.19
CA VAL A 138 -4.63 -6.81 17.29
C VAL A 138 -5.58 -5.64 17.53
N LEU A 139 -6.68 -5.61 16.77
CA LEU A 139 -7.82 -4.73 17.01
C LEU A 139 -9.06 -5.57 17.29
N ILE A 140 -9.57 -5.45 18.51
CA ILE A 140 -10.73 -6.16 19.03
C ILE A 140 -11.97 -5.28 18.83
N THR A 141 -12.95 -5.80 18.09
CA THR A 141 -14.21 -5.09 17.78
C THR A 141 -15.30 -5.42 18.79
N GLY A 142 -16.33 -4.58 18.90
CA GLY A 142 -17.51 -4.82 19.75
C GLY A 142 -17.31 -4.56 21.25
N GLY A 143 -16.24 -3.85 21.63
CA GLY A 143 -15.98 -3.42 23.00
C GLY A 143 -15.47 -4.52 23.93
N PHE A 144 -14.96 -5.61 23.37
CA PHE A 144 -14.42 -6.72 24.17
C PHE A 144 -13.00 -6.44 24.64
N ASP A 145 -12.65 -7.07 25.76
CA ASP A 145 -11.29 -7.09 26.31
C ASP A 145 -10.58 -8.40 25.91
N THR A 146 -9.33 -8.55 26.36
CA THR A 146 -8.55 -9.78 26.28
C THR A 146 -7.95 -10.15 27.64
N ASP A 147 -7.35 -11.33 27.75
CA ASP A 147 -6.78 -11.79 29.02
C ASP A 147 -5.44 -11.12 29.35
N ASP A 148 -5.06 -11.13 30.63
CA ASP A 148 -3.82 -10.49 31.10
C ASP A 148 -2.55 -11.12 30.51
N ILE A 149 -2.61 -12.40 30.16
CA ILE A 149 -1.50 -13.12 29.52
C ILE A 149 -1.24 -12.54 28.13
N THR A 150 -2.30 -12.25 27.39
CA THR A 150 -2.25 -11.65 26.06
C THR A 150 -1.77 -10.21 26.13
N LYS A 151 -2.24 -9.43 27.12
CA LYS A 151 -1.75 -8.05 27.37
C LYS A 151 -0.25 -8.01 27.65
N LYS A 152 0.25 -8.91 28.51
CA LYS A 152 1.69 -9.05 28.78
C LYS A 152 2.48 -9.44 27.53
N LEU A 153 1.98 -10.40 26.76
CA LEU A 153 2.61 -10.81 25.50
C LEU A 153 2.71 -9.64 24.50
N ALA A 154 1.68 -8.78 24.45
CA ALA A 154 1.69 -7.58 23.64
C ALA A 154 2.73 -6.55 24.09
N ASP A 155 2.88 -6.36 25.41
CA ASP A 155 3.93 -5.51 25.97
C ASP A 155 5.34 -6.05 25.62
N GLU A 156 5.58 -7.35 25.83
CA GLU A 156 6.85 -8.02 25.51
C GLU A 156 7.24 -7.89 24.04
N LYS A 157 6.27 -8.00 23.13
CA LYS A 157 6.49 -7.89 21.68
C LYS A 157 6.41 -6.46 21.16
N GLN A 158 6.05 -5.51 22.01
CA GLN A 158 5.76 -4.12 21.62
C GLN A 158 4.79 -4.08 20.44
N LEU A 159 3.68 -4.81 20.53
CA LEU A 159 2.63 -4.85 19.51
C LEU A 159 1.30 -4.49 20.17
N PRO A 160 0.63 -3.43 19.74
CA PRO A 160 -0.53 -2.93 20.43
C PRO A 160 -1.73 -3.89 20.29
N ILE A 161 -2.47 -4.03 21.39
CA ILE A 161 -3.84 -4.54 21.39
C ILE A 161 -4.76 -3.36 21.60
N ILE A 162 -5.64 -3.13 20.64
CA ILE A 162 -6.59 -2.02 20.61
C ILE A 162 -7.99 -2.61 20.76
N SER A 163 -8.83 -2.05 21.60
CA SER A 163 -10.26 -2.38 21.67
C SER A 163 -11.09 -1.18 21.26
N THR A 164 -12.17 -1.42 20.52
CA THR A 164 -13.14 -0.40 20.14
C THR A 164 -14.55 -0.93 20.27
N SER A 165 -15.49 -0.07 20.64
CA SER A 165 -16.93 -0.41 20.70
C SER A 165 -17.55 -0.64 19.33
N TYR A 166 -16.90 -0.20 18.25
CA TYR A 166 -17.41 -0.36 16.89
C TYR A 166 -17.34 -1.82 16.41
N ASP A 167 -18.27 -2.20 15.54
CA ASP A 167 -18.25 -3.51 14.89
C ASP A 167 -17.18 -3.56 13.77
N THR A 168 -16.90 -4.79 13.32
CA THR A 168 -15.85 -5.07 12.32
C THR A 168 -16.04 -4.34 11.00
N PHE A 169 -17.27 -4.19 10.50
CA PHE A 169 -17.51 -3.50 9.23
C PHE A 169 -17.23 -2.01 9.39
N THR A 170 -17.74 -1.40 10.48
CA THR A 170 -17.52 0.01 10.79
C THR A 170 -16.03 0.32 10.91
N VAL A 171 -15.27 -0.46 11.69
CA VAL A 171 -13.81 -0.29 11.82
C VAL A 171 -13.09 -0.38 10.47
N ALA A 172 -13.40 -1.41 9.68
CA ALA A 172 -12.77 -1.59 8.37
C ALA A 172 -13.08 -0.42 7.42
N ALA A 173 -14.30 0.11 7.45
CA ALA A 173 -14.70 1.26 6.65
C ALA A 173 -13.98 2.55 7.11
N MET A 174 -13.85 2.78 8.41
CA MET A 174 -13.13 3.94 8.98
C MET A 174 -11.65 3.92 8.62
N ILE A 175 -10.98 2.78 8.78
CA ILE A 175 -9.56 2.62 8.43
C ILE A 175 -9.36 2.80 6.92
N ASN A 176 -10.19 2.16 6.09
CA ASN A 176 -10.11 2.34 4.64
C ASN A 176 -10.27 3.81 4.26
N ARG A 177 -11.29 4.49 4.80
CA ARG A 177 -11.51 5.92 4.54
C ARG A 177 -10.31 6.77 4.96
N ALA A 178 -9.73 6.51 6.14
CA ALA A 178 -8.57 7.26 6.60
C ALA A 178 -7.35 7.08 5.68
N ILE A 179 -7.14 5.87 5.16
CA ILE A 179 -6.10 5.61 4.15
C ILE A 179 -6.39 6.44 2.90
N TYR A 180 -7.62 6.41 2.36
CA TYR A 180 -7.99 7.21 1.18
C TYR A 180 -7.85 8.72 1.40
N ASP A 181 -8.27 9.24 2.55
CA ASP A 181 -8.20 10.66 2.86
C ASP A 181 -6.74 11.15 2.95
N GLN A 182 -5.81 10.31 3.41
CA GLN A 182 -4.38 10.59 3.37
C GLN A 182 -3.83 10.65 1.93
N LEU A 183 -4.36 9.84 1.00
CA LEU A 183 -4.00 9.91 -0.42
C LEU A 183 -4.40 11.26 -1.01
N ILE A 184 -5.64 11.68 -0.78
CA ILE A 184 -6.19 12.93 -1.34
C ILE A 184 -5.43 14.16 -0.84
N LYS A 185 -5.09 14.22 0.45
CA LYS A 185 -4.35 15.36 1.02
C LYS A 185 -2.97 15.56 0.37
N LYS A 186 -2.37 14.52 -0.20
CA LYS A 186 -1.04 14.58 -0.83
C LYS A 186 -1.09 14.99 -2.31
N GLU A 187 -2.25 14.95 -2.95
CA GLU A 187 -2.45 15.39 -4.35
C GLU A 187 -2.81 16.89 -4.48
N ILE A 188 -2.74 17.67 -3.39
CA ILE A 188 -3.07 19.10 -3.47
C ILE A 188 -1.94 19.86 -4.18
N ILE A 189 -2.12 20.13 -5.46
CA ILE A 189 -1.29 21.05 -6.25
C ILE A 189 -1.61 22.48 -5.83
N LEU A 190 -0.61 23.25 -5.38
CA LEU A 190 -0.82 24.66 -5.07
C LEU A 190 -0.89 25.48 -6.36
N VAL A 191 -1.70 26.54 -6.38
CA VAL A 191 -1.84 27.43 -7.55
C VAL A 191 -0.49 28.03 -7.95
N GLU A 192 0.43 28.20 -7.01
CA GLU A 192 1.81 28.64 -7.27
C GLU A 192 2.64 27.64 -8.10
N ASP A 193 2.36 26.34 -8.00
CA ASP A 193 3.07 25.28 -8.73
C ASP A 193 2.73 25.26 -10.23
N ILE A 194 1.58 25.81 -10.60
CA ILE A 194 1.11 25.91 -12.00
C ILE A 194 1.13 27.34 -12.54
N TYR A 195 1.50 28.32 -11.71
CA TYR A 195 1.49 29.73 -12.08
C TYR A 195 2.69 30.08 -12.98
N THR A 196 2.40 30.51 -14.21
CA THR A 196 3.42 31.05 -15.13
C THR A 196 3.41 32.58 -15.08
N LYS A 197 4.50 33.20 -14.60
CA LYS A 197 4.66 34.67 -14.61
C LYS A 197 4.78 35.18 -16.05
N LEU A 198 3.84 36.04 -16.46
CA LEU A 198 3.94 36.82 -17.69
C LEU A 198 5.07 37.85 -17.55
N ARG A 199 6.17 37.67 -18.29
CA ARG A 199 7.18 38.72 -18.50
C ARG A 199 6.67 39.70 -19.53
N ILE A 200 6.08 40.80 -19.07
CA ILE A 200 5.80 41.97 -19.90
C ILE A 200 7.15 42.62 -20.20
N HIS A 201 7.64 42.51 -21.43
CA HIS A 201 8.72 43.37 -21.90
C HIS A 201 8.10 44.72 -22.20
N ILE A 202 8.38 45.70 -21.34
CA ILE A 202 8.09 47.09 -21.63
C ILE A 202 9.14 47.54 -22.66
N ILE A 203 8.64 47.99 -23.82
CA ILE A 203 9.42 48.51 -24.95
C ILE A 203 9.96 49.90 -24.59
#